data_AF-A0A1D7QVB7-F1
#
_entry.id   AF-A0A1D7QVB7-F1
#
_cell.length_a   1.000
_cell.length_b   1.000
_cell.length_c   1.000
_cell.angle_alpha   90.00
_cell.angle_beta   90.00
_cell.angle_gamma   90.00
#
_symmetry.space_group_name_H-M   'P 1'
#
loop_
_entity.id
_entity.type
_entity.pdbx_description
1 polymer ?
#
loop_
_entity_poly.entity_id
_entity_poly.type
_entity_poly.pdbx_seq_one_letter_code
_entity_poly.pdbx_strand_id
1 'polypeptide(L)'
;MTERMIALHDLHAGFKTKFDIQDHYGRCIIAKNRTITEEDMRNLTAMGTSYFIYQNVVDENDEPEPEATLALVRFLEDISSYSRFQLDHILQGTSLEEDLYIFHEEIFKGVKERRGIIVEKVTSVFFQHFHDGLFDMHLFYWKVKEFLEDYSKEASSRFQEVFVPFPNGAVVSLEKGLDCIVLEQDPSDPENPLLKPILSEDEPAFYLKDYNWKVVSSEPISCTLTFEDQDEN
;
A
#
# COMPACT_ATOMS: atom_id res chain seq x y z
N MET A 1 3.47 -18.26 21.85
CA MET A 1 2.55 -17.15 21.58
C MET A 1 3.40 -15.90 21.39
N THR A 2 3.44 -15.36 20.19
CA THR A 2 4.11 -14.09 19.90
C THR A 2 3.18 -12.97 20.38
N GLU A 3 3.57 -12.25 21.42
CA GLU A 3 2.84 -11.06 21.88
C GLU A 3 2.91 -10.01 20.77
N ARG A 4 1.77 -9.73 20.13
CA ARG A 4 1.69 -8.72 19.07
C ARG A 4 1.48 -7.35 19.75
N MET A 5 2.29 -6.38 19.37
CA MET A 5 2.30 -5.03 19.96
C MET A 5 1.75 -4.01 18.97
N ILE A 6 0.95 -3.07 19.46
CA ILE A 6 0.46 -1.91 18.69
C ILE A 6 0.98 -0.63 19.35
N ALA A 7 1.51 0.30 18.57
CA ALA A 7 1.99 1.55 19.12
C ALA A 7 0.83 2.50 19.42
N LEU A 8 0.99 3.35 20.45
CA LEU A 8 -0.03 4.34 20.81
C LEU A 8 -0.36 5.29 19.65
N HIS A 9 0.64 5.62 18.81
CA HIS A 9 0.46 6.54 17.69
C HIS A 9 -0.31 5.93 16.51
N ASP A 10 -0.42 4.60 16.44
CA ASP A 10 -1.24 3.89 15.46
C ASP A 10 -2.74 3.89 15.84
N LEU A 11 -3.04 4.27 17.09
CA LEU A 11 -4.40 4.41 17.60
C LEU A 11 -4.86 5.86 17.45
N HIS A 12 -6.10 6.06 17.02
CA HIS A 12 -6.71 7.38 16.92
C HIS A 12 -8.20 7.34 17.24
N ALA A 13 -8.77 8.47 17.65
CA ALA A 13 -10.21 8.57 17.85
C ALA A 13 -10.95 8.34 16.52
N GLY A 14 -11.99 7.52 16.55
CA GLY A 14 -12.69 7.05 15.35
C GLY A 14 -12.19 5.70 14.82
N PHE A 15 -11.03 5.21 15.27
CA PHE A 15 -10.53 3.89 14.90
C PHE A 15 -11.43 2.78 15.49
N LYS A 16 -11.95 1.88 14.64
CA LYS A 16 -12.68 0.69 15.10
C LYS A 16 -11.69 -0.45 15.33
N THR A 17 -11.51 -0.82 16.59
CA THR A 17 -10.59 -1.89 16.98
C THR A 17 -11.01 -3.22 16.37
N LYS A 18 -10.06 -3.98 15.83
CA LYS A 18 -10.28 -5.35 15.33
C LYS A 18 -9.90 -6.43 16.35
N PHE A 19 -9.28 -6.01 17.45
CA PHE A 19 -8.68 -6.85 18.48
C PHE A 19 -8.93 -6.20 19.85
N ASP A 20 -8.78 -6.96 20.92
CA ASP A 20 -8.71 -6.37 22.26
C ASP A 20 -7.35 -5.69 22.43
N ILE A 21 -7.36 -4.44 22.91
CA ILE A 21 -6.17 -3.70 23.31
C ILE A 21 -6.00 -3.87 24.81
N GLN A 22 -4.84 -4.37 25.22
CA GLN A 22 -4.51 -4.74 26.58
C GLN A 22 -3.29 -3.96 27.11
N ASP A 23 -3.23 -3.77 28.43
CA ASP A 23 -2.02 -3.28 29.09
C ASP A 23 -0.95 -4.38 29.21
N HIS A 24 0.24 -4.02 29.72
CA HIS A 24 1.33 -4.96 29.98
C HIS A 24 1.01 -6.02 31.06
N TYR A 25 -0.12 -5.89 31.75
CA TYR A 25 -0.61 -6.86 32.74
C TYR A 25 -1.73 -7.75 32.17
N GLY A 26 -2.03 -7.66 30.87
CA GLY A 26 -3.06 -8.44 30.19
C GLY A 26 -4.49 -7.97 30.47
N ARG A 27 -4.69 -6.77 31.01
CA ARG A 27 -6.02 -6.21 31.25
C ARG A 27 -6.52 -5.54 29.98
N CYS A 28 -7.71 -5.93 29.52
CA CYS A 28 -8.37 -5.27 28.40
C CYS A 28 -8.70 -3.81 28.74
N ILE A 29 -8.13 -2.88 27.98
CA ILE A 29 -8.36 -1.44 28.06
C ILE A 29 -9.45 -1.04 27.05
N ILE A 30 -9.37 -1.58 25.83
CA ILE A 30 -10.36 -1.35 24.77
C ILE A 30 -10.74 -2.69 24.14
N ALA A 31 -12.02 -3.02 24.21
CA ALA A 31 -12.56 -4.26 23.64
C ALA A 31 -12.61 -4.20 22.11
N LYS A 32 -12.45 -5.36 21.48
CA LYS A 32 -12.65 -5.62 20.04
C LYS A 32 -13.98 -5.05 19.55
N ASN A 33 -13.99 -4.59 18.29
CA ASN A 33 -15.13 -4.00 17.58
C ASN A 33 -15.67 -2.69 18.18
N ARG A 34 -14.97 -2.10 19.16
CA ARG A 34 -15.31 -0.79 19.71
C ARG A 34 -14.59 0.32 18.94
N THR A 35 -15.31 1.41 18.68
CA THR A 35 -14.72 2.64 18.16
C THR A 35 -14.03 3.39 19.29
N ILE A 36 -12.74 3.68 19.12
CA ILE A 36 -11.94 4.47 20.06
C ILE A 36 -12.50 5.89 20.12
N THR A 37 -12.82 6.37 21.31
CA THR A 37 -13.27 7.74 21.55
C THR A 37 -12.11 8.66 21.92
N GLU A 38 -12.31 9.97 21.90
CA GLU A 38 -11.33 10.95 22.40
C GLU A 38 -11.00 10.75 23.89
N GLU A 39 -11.96 10.25 24.67
CA GLU A 39 -11.74 9.89 26.07
C GLU A 39 -10.83 8.66 26.18
N ASP A 40 -11.04 7.65 25.35
CA ASP A 40 -10.16 6.47 25.30
C ASP A 40 -8.71 6.86 24.92
N MET A 41 -8.51 7.76 23.94
CA MET A 41 -7.17 8.24 23.58
C MET A 41 -6.49 9.01 24.71
N ARG A 42 -7.23 9.84 25.45
CA ARG A 42 -6.70 10.53 26.64
C ARG A 42 -6.29 9.53 27.72
N ASN A 43 -7.11 8.50 27.94
CA ASN A 43 -6.81 7.45 28.90
C ASN A 43 -5.57 6.65 28.51
N LEU A 44 -5.46 6.22 27.25
CA LEU A 44 -4.29 5.51 26.72
C LEU A 44 -3.02 6.35 26.84
N THR A 45 -3.09 7.65 26.51
CA THR A 45 -1.94 8.57 26.63
C THR A 45 -1.52 8.76 28.09
N ALA A 46 -2.49 8.86 29.01
CA ALA A 46 -2.24 9.02 30.44
C ALA A 46 -1.58 7.80 31.09
N MET A 47 -1.68 6.61 30.47
CA MET A 47 -0.99 5.40 30.94
C MET A 47 0.53 5.48 30.75
N GLY A 48 1.04 6.42 29.95
CA GLY A 48 2.47 6.68 29.79
C GLY A 48 3.23 5.56 29.07
N THR A 49 2.52 4.67 28.38
CA THR A 49 3.09 3.56 27.61
C THR A 49 3.06 3.88 26.13
N SER A 50 4.17 3.60 25.43
CA SER A 50 4.26 3.83 23.98
C SER A 50 3.64 2.69 23.16
N TYR A 51 3.36 1.55 23.78
CA TYR A 51 2.83 0.34 23.14
C TYR A 51 1.80 -0.37 24.01
N PHE A 52 0.88 -1.08 23.37
CA PHE A 52 -0.12 -1.94 24.00
C PHE A 52 -0.06 -3.34 23.40
N ILE A 53 -0.49 -4.34 24.16
CA ILE A 53 -0.58 -5.72 23.69
C ILE A 53 -1.94 -5.88 23.02
N TYR A 54 -2.00 -6.58 21.87
CA TYR A 54 -3.29 -6.98 21.32
C TYR A 54 -3.34 -8.47 21.04
N GLN A 55 -4.50 -9.07 21.35
CA GLN A 55 -4.74 -10.49 21.14
C GLN A 55 -5.88 -10.68 20.14
N ASN A 56 -5.60 -11.46 19.10
CA ASN A 56 -6.63 -11.94 18.18
C ASN A 56 -7.48 -12.96 18.94
N VAL A 57 -8.64 -12.54 19.43
CA VAL A 57 -9.71 -13.49 19.78
C VAL A 57 -10.31 -13.91 18.44
N VAL A 58 -9.73 -14.96 17.87
CA VAL A 58 -10.28 -15.64 16.70
C VAL A 58 -11.59 -16.28 17.16
N ASP A 59 -12.69 -15.86 16.55
CA ASP A 59 -13.98 -16.53 16.71
C ASP A 59 -13.89 -17.81 15.88
N GLU A 60 -14.03 -18.98 16.50
CA GLU A 60 -13.80 -20.30 15.87
C GLU A 60 -14.80 -20.62 14.73
N ASN A 61 -15.71 -19.70 14.39
CA ASN A 61 -16.74 -19.87 13.36
C ASN A 61 -16.59 -18.95 12.13
N ASP A 62 -15.63 -18.03 12.12
CA ASP A 62 -15.28 -17.29 10.90
C ASP A 62 -14.08 -17.99 10.25
N GLU A 63 -14.27 -18.57 9.06
CA GLU A 63 -13.14 -19.00 8.24
C GLU A 63 -12.24 -17.76 8.03
N PRO A 64 -10.98 -17.78 8.50
CA PRO A 64 -10.13 -16.62 8.35
C PRO A 64 -9.87 -16.42 6.86
N GLU A 65 -10.21 -15.24 6.33
CA GLU A 65 -9.62 -14.76 5.08
C GLU A 65 -8.10 -14.98 5.19
N PRO A 66 -7.45 -15.64 4.21
CA PRO A 66 -6.03 -15.89 4.27
C PRO A 66 -5.30 -14.56 4.50
N GLU A 67 -4.44 -14.48 5.53
CA GLU A 67 -3.70 -13.25 5.87
C GLU A 67 -2.97 -12.66 4.63
N ALA A 68 -2.62 -13.52 3.66
CA ALA A 68 -2.05 -13.17 2.36
C ALA A 68 -2.97 -12.33 1.46
N THR A 69 -4.25 -12.70 1.30
CA THR A 69 -5.21 -11.94 0.46
C THR A 69 -5.46 -10.55 1.04
N LEU A 70 -5.60 -10.46 2.36
CA LEU A 70 -5.72 -9.18 3.06
C LEU A 70 -4.47 -8.30 2.91
N ALA A 71 -3.27 -8.90 2.89
CA ALA A 71 -2.03 -8.18 2.66
C ALA A 71 -1.94 -7.67 1.21
N LEU A 72 -2.38 -8.47 0.24
CA LEU A 72 -2.40 -8.08 -1.17
C LEU A 72 -3.38 -6.96 -1.45
N VAL A 73 -4.60 -7.04 -0.90
CA VAL A 73 -5.60 -5.96 -1.04
C VAL A 73 -5.01 -4.64 -0.55
N ARG A 74 -4.46 -4.60 0.66
CA ARG A 74 -3.87 -3.36 1.21
C ARG A 74 -2.74 -2.84 0.35
N PHE A 75 -1.83 -3.72 -0.06
CA PHE A 75 -0.73 -3.34 -0.91
C PHE A 75 -1.22 -2.75 -2.25
N LEU A 76 -2.21 -3.36 -2.89
CA LEU A 76 -2.80 -2.86 -4.13
C LEU A 76 -3.60 -1.57 -3.92
N GLU A 77 -4.21 -1.35 -2.74
CA GLU A 77 -4.81 -0.06 -2.39
C GLU A 77 -3.76 1.06 -2.31
N ASP A 78 -2.55 0.76 -1.86
CA ASP A 78 -1.48 1.76 -1.75
C ASP A 78 -0.92 2.14 -3.14
N ILE A 79 -0.85 1.19 -4.07
CA ILE A 79 -0.21 1.39 -5.38
C ILE A 79 -1.17 1.60 -6.55
N SER A 80 -2.49 1.57 -6.30
CA SER A 80 -3.50 1.75 -7.34
C SER A 80 -4.65 2.66 -6.94
N SER A 81 -5.40 3.15 -7.92
CA SER A 81 -6.59 3.97 -7.72
C SER A 81 -7.84 3.16 -7.35
N TYR A 82 -7.73 1.83 -7.24
CA TYR A 82 -8.85 0.96 -6.91
C TYR A 82 -9.13 0.97 -5.42
N SER A 83 -10.42 1.07 -5.08
CA SER A 83 -10.87 0.87 -3.71
C SER A 83 -10.79 -0.60 -3.30
N ARG A 84 -10.67 -0.85 -1.99
CA ARG A 84 -10.85 -2.20 -1.41
C ARG A 84 -12.00 -3.00 -2.01
N PHE A 85 -13.18 -2.39 -2.14
CA PHE A 85 -14.35 -3.08 -2.67
C PHE A 85 -14.15 -3.57 -4.12
N GLN A 86 -13.45 -2.80 -4.94
CA GLN A 86 -13.11 -3.21 -6.31
C GLN A 86 -12.08 -4.35 -6.28
N LEU A 87 -11.05 -4.24 -5.43
CA LEU A 87 -10.00 -5.25 -5.30
C LEU A 87 -10.58 -6.57 -4.79
N ASP A 88 -11.41 -6.56 -3.75
CA ASP A 88 -12.08 -7.74 -3.21
C ASP A 88 -12.99 -8.44 -4.26
N HIS A 89 -13.46 -7.71 -5.28
CA HIS A 89 -14.20 -8.28 -6.41
C HIS A 89 -13.32 -8.85 -7.52
N ILE A 90 -12.11 -8.32 -7.69
CA ILE A 90 -11.17 -8.74 -8.73
C ILE A 90 -10.36 -9.95 -8.26
N LEU A 91 -9.86 -9.89 -7.03
CA LEU A 91 -8.98 -10.91 -6.44
C LEU A 91 -9.83 -12.12 -6.03
N GLN A 92 -9.77 -13.16 -6.85
CA GLN A 92 -10.50 -14.42 -6.69
C GLN A 92 -9.62 -15.64 -7.00
N GLY A 93 -8.31 -15.42 -7.14
CA GLY A 93 -7.31 -16.42 -7.43
C GLY A 93 -7.09 -17.36 -6.25
N THR A 94 -6.47 -18.49 -6.55
CA THR A 94 -6.10 -19.50 -5.54
C THR A 94 -4.73 -19.25 -4.91
N SER A 95 -3.97 -18.30 -5.45
CA SER A 95 -2.65 -17.87 -4.99
C SER A 95 -2.41 -16.38 -5.26
N LEU A 96 -1.43 -15.78 -4.57
CA LEU A 96 -1.04 -14.37 -4.78
C LEU A 96 -0.60 -14.07 -6.21
N GLU A 97 0.10 -15.01 -6.85
CA GLU A 97 0.55 -14.85 -8.23
C GLU A 97 -0.63 -14.86 -9.20
N GLU A 98 -1.57 -15.79 -9.02
CA GLU A 98 -2.80 -15.84 -9.81
C GLU A 98 -3.64 -14.58 -9.60
N ASP A 99 -3.77 -14.10 -8.36
CA ASP A 99 -4.48 -12.86 -8.03
C ASP A 99 -3.87 -11.63 -8.70
N LEU A 100 -2.54 -11.52 -8.70
CA LEU A 100 -1.84 -10.44 -9.42
C LEU A 100 -2.03 -10.54 -10.93
N TYR A 101 -2.01 -11.75 -11.47
CA TYR A 101 -2.26 -11.97 -12.90
C TYR A 101 -3.70 -11.56 -13.27
N ILE A 102 -4.70 -11.97 -12.48
CA ILE A 102 -6.11 -11.58 -12.65
C ILE A 102 -6.28 -10.06 -12.53
N PHE A 103 -5.62 -9.44 -11.56
CA PHE A 103 -5.62 -7.99 -11.41
C PHE A 103 -5.12 -7.29 -12.67
N HIS A 104 -3.96 -7.70 -13.21
CA HIS A 104 -3.45 -7.14 -14.47
C HIS A 104 -4.37 -7.45 -15.66
N GLU A 105 -4.99 -8.64 -15.74
CA GLU A 105 -5.98 -8.92 -16.78
C GLU A 105 -7.19 -7.97 -16.72
N GLU A 106 -7.69 -7.66 -15.52
CA GLU A 106 -8.83 -6.75 -15.37
C GLU A 106 -8.46 -5.32 -15.79
N ILE A 107 -7.26 -4.83 -15.42
CA ILE A 107 -6.77 -3.51 -15.86
C ILE A 107 -6.79 -3.37 -17.38
N PHE A 108 -6.40 -4.44 -18.09
CA PHE A 108 -6.27 -4.42 -19.55
C PHE A 108 -7.43 -5.08 -20.30
N LYS A 109 -8.55 -5.37 -19.64
CA LYS A 109 -9.70 -6.10 -20.23
C LYS A 109 -10.31 -5.45 -21.47
N GLY A 110 -10.17 -4.13 -21.61
CA GLY A 110 -10.67 -3.35 -22.75
C GLY A 110 -9.66 -3.14 -23.89
N VAL A 111 -8.38 -3.47 -23.68
CA VAL A 111 -7.29 -3.22 -24.65
C VAL A 111 -7.38 -4.26 -25.78
N LYS A 112 -7.42 -3.80 -27.03
CA LYS A 112 -7.68 -4.64 -28.21
C LYS A 112 -6.43 -5.32 -28.79
N GLU A 113 -5.26 -4.79 -28.46
CA GLU A 113 -3.95 -5.31 -28.85
C GLU A 113 -3.68 -6.68 -28.18
N ARG A 114 -2.48 -7.24 -28.36
CA ARG A 114 -2.11 -8.55 -27.78
C ARG A 114 -2.05 -8.47 -26.24
N ARG A 115 -3.20 -8.45 -25.58
CA ARG A 115 -3.40 -8.31 -24.14
C ARG A 115 -2.56 -9.30 -23.34
N GLY A 116 -2.49 -10.55 -23.79
CA GLY A 116 -1.66 -11.58 -23.13
C GLY A 116 -0.20 -11.16 -22.98
N ILE A 117 0.41 -10.58 -24.03
CA ILE A 117 1.80 -10.09 -23.98
C ILE A 117 1.94 -8.92 -23.00
N ILE A 118 0.94 -8.03 -22.96
CA ILE A 118 0.94 -6.87 -22.05
C ILE A 118 0.87 -7.35 -20.60
N VAL A 119 -0.09 -8.23 -20.30
CA VAL A 119 -0.29 -8.80 -18.96
C VAL A 119 0.95 -9.56 -18.52
N GLU A 120 1.47 -10.48 -19.35
CA GLU A 120 2.70 -11.22 -19.05
C GLU A 120 3.88 -10.28 -18.78
N LYS A 121 4.05 -9.23 -19.58
CA LYS A 121 5.15 -8.27 -19.41
C LYS A 121 5.00 -7.47 -18.13
N VAL A 122 3.81 -6.94 -17.84
CA VAL A 122 3.54 -6.14 -16.64
C VAL A 122 3.72 -7.00 -15.39
N THR A 123 3.13 -8.19 -15.35
CA THR A 123 3.29 -9.16 -14.26
C THR A 123 4.75 -9.55 -14.06
N SER A 124 5.49 -9.82 -15.13
CA SER A 124 6.92 -10.13 -15.02
C SER A 124 7.74 -8.97 -14.46
N VAL A 125 7.47 -7.73 -14.90
CA VAL A 125 8.16 -6.54 -14.38
C VAL A 125 7.77 -6.28 -12.93
N PHE A 126 6.53 -6.57 -12.53
CA PHE A 126 6.09 -6.49 -11.13
C PHE A 126 6.97 -7.39 -10.24
N PHE A 127 7.08 -8.68 -10.55
CA PHE A 127 7.90 -9.61 -9.76
C PHE A 127 9.40 -9.27 -9.77
N GLN A 128 9.91 -8.66 -10.85
CA GLN A 128 11.30 -8.19 -10.88
C GLN A 128 11.61 -7.04 -9.90
N HIS A 129 10.59 -6.29 -9.48
CA HIS A 129 10.72 -5.16 -8.56
C HIS A 129 10.19 -5.47 -7.17
N PHE A 130 9.72 -6.70 -6.96
CA PHE A 130 9.38 -7.23 -5.66
C PHE A 130 10.56 -8.05 -5.13
N HIS A 131 11.10 -7.68 -3.96
CA HIS A 131 12.23 -8.39 -3.36
C HIS A 131 12.18 -8.26 -1.84
N ASP A 132 12.31 -9.37 -1.11
CA ASP A 132 12.42 -9.42 0.35
C ASP A 132 11.34 -8.61 1.12
N GLY A 133 10.10 -8.60 0.63
CA GLY A 133 9.01 -7.83 1.23
C GLY A 133 9.06 -6.32 0.95
N LEU A 134 9.87 -5.91 -0.02
CA LEU A 134 9.97 -4.55 -0.54
C LEU A 134 9.50 -4.51 -1.99
N PHE A 135 8.88 -3.40 -2.38
CA PHE A 135 8.44 -3.16 -3.75
C PHE A 135 8.89 -1.79 -4.27
N ASP A 136 9.69 -1.79 -5.34
CA ASP A 136 10.16 -0.56 -6.01
C ASP A 136 9.08 0.01 -6.95
N MET A 137 8.01 0.58 -6.39
CA MET A 137 6.87 1.09 -7.17
C MET A 137 7.27 2.10 -8.24
N HIS A 138 8.15 3.03 -7.91
CA HIS A 138 8.65 4.03 -8.86
C HIS A 138 9.33 3.38 -10.07
N LEU A 139 10.22 2.41 -9.84
CA LEU A 139 10.95 1.74 -10.93
C LEU A 139 10.04 0.84 -11.75
N PHE A 140 9.13 0.12 -11.09
CA PHE A 140 8.09 -0.66 -11.76
C PHE A 140 7.26 0.24 -12.68
N TYR A 141 6.77 1.38 -12.17
CA TYR A 141 5.90 2.28 -12.90
C TYR A 141 6.54 2.78 -14.19
N TRP A 142 7.75 3.34 -14.11
CA TRP A 142 8.41 3.93 -15.27
C TRP A 142 8.82 2.89 -16.30
N LYS A 143 9.29 1.70 -15.88
CA LYS A 143 9.63 0.62 -16.81
C LYS A 143 8.41 0.09 -17.55
N VAL A 144 7.27 -0.05 -16.87
CA VAL A 144 6.03 -0.49 -17.52
C VAL A 144 5.51 0.60 -18.45
N LYS A 145 5.50 1.86 -18.00
CA LYS A 145 5.06 3.00 -18.82
C LYS A 145 5.89 3.11 -20.11
N GLU A 146 7.22 3.06 -20.03
CA GLU A 146 8.12 3.09 -21.20
C GLU A 146 7.77 1.98 -22.20
N PHE A 147 7.63 0.74 -21.71
CA PHE A 147 7.22 -0.38 -22.56
C PHE A 147 5.86 -0.16 -23.22
N LEU A 148 4.86 0.33 -22.48
CA LEU A 148 3.51 0.51 -22.99
C LEU A 148 3.41 1.69 -23.95
N GLU A 149 4.16 2.78 -23.74
CA GLU A 149 4.19 3.91 -24.68
C GLU A 149 4.65 3.50 -26.08
N ASP A 150 5.63 2.60 -26.14
CA ASP A 150 6.13 2.02 -27.40
C ASP A 150 5.18 0.96 -27.97
N TYR A 151 4.55 0.16 -27.10
CA TYR A 151 3.80 -1.02 -27.52
C TYR A 151 2.30 -0.77 -27.79
N SER A 152 1.62 -0.04 -26.90
CA SER A 152 0.19 0.30 -27.00
C SER A 152 -0.14 1.55 -26.18
N LYS A 153 -0.47 2.65 -26.88
CA LYS A 153 -0.91 3.90 -26.24
C LYS A 153 -2.17 3.71 -25.40
N GLU A 154 -3.10 2.88 -25.85
CA GLU A 154 -4.34 2.58 -25.11
C GLU A 154 -4.01 1.90 -23.78
N ALA A 155 -3.13 0.89 -23.79
CA ALA A 155 -2.67 0.22 -22.59
C ALA A 155 -1.88 1.18 -21.67
N SER A 156 -1.03 2.04 -22.24
CA SER A 156 -0.29 3.05 -21.48
C SER A 156 -1.23 4.01 -20.75
N SER A 157 -2.28 4.50 -21.41
CA SER A 157 -3.30 5.34 -20.76
C SER A 157 -4.02 4.59 -19.64
N ARG A 158 -4.42 3.34 -19.86
CA ARG A 158 -5.07 2.52 -18.81
C ARG A 158 -4.16 2.26 -17.62
N PHE A 159 -2.88 1.99 -17.87
CA PHE A 159 -1.90 1.80 -16.81
C PHE A 159 -1.75 3.05 -15.94
N GLN A 160 -1.65 4.22 -16.56
CA GLN A 160 -1.53 5.51 -15.88
C GLN A 160 -2.82 5.92 -15.13
N GLU A 161 -4.00 5.46 -15.56
CA GLU A 161 -5.26 5.65 -14.84
C GLU A 161 -5.36 4.81 -13.55
N VAL A 162 -4.65 3.67 -13.51
CA VAL A 162 -4.77 2.70 -12.40
C VAL A 162 -3.63 2.81 -11.42
N PHE A 163 -2.37 2.80 -11.86
CA PHE A 163 -1.24 2.77 -10.95
C PHE A 163 -0.77 4.17 -10.55
N VAL A 164 -0.24 4.30 -9.33
CA VAL A 164 0.39 5.54 -8.84
C VAL A 164 1.90 5.35 -8.63
N PRO A 165 2.76 6.17 -9.25
CA PRO A 165 4.22 6.01 -9.13
C PRO A 165 4.74 6.30 -7.72
N PHE A 166 4.00 7.10 -6.94
CA PHE A 166 4.41 7.58 -5.63
C PHE A 166 3.26 7.42 -4.62
N PRO A 167 3.13 6.29 -3.92
CA PRO A 167 2.06 6.14 -2.93
C PRO A 167 2.09 7.17 -1.80
N ASN A 168 0.93 7.40 -1.19
CA ASN A 168 0.84 8.31 -0.04
C ASN A 168 1.74 7.81 1.10
N GLY A 169 2.49 8.73 1.71
CA GLY A 169 3.48 8.41 2.74
C GLY A 169 4.85 7.97 2.20
N ALA A 170 5.00 7.74 0.90
CA ALA A 170 6.29 7.43 0.31
C ALA A 170 7.27 8.61 0.45
N VAL A 171 8.55 8.29 0.63
CA VAL A 171 9.65 9.26 0.63
C VAL A 171 10.26 9.33 -0.76
N VAL A 172 10.36 10.54 -1.31
CA VAL A 172 10.95 10.82 -2.62
C VAL A 172 12.09 11.81 -2.49
N SER A 173 13.17 11.57 -3.23
CA SER A 173 14.30 12.49 -3.33
C SER A 173 14.22 13.25 -4.64
N LEU A 174 14.21 14.57 -4.57
CA LEU A 174 14.16 15.46 -5.73
C LEU A 174 15.56 15.86 -6.20
N GLU A 175 15.64 16.33 -7.44
CA GLU A 175 16.85 16.98 -7.96
C GLU A 175 17.31 18.10 -7.01
N LYS A 176 18.61 18.14 -6.70
CA LYS A 176 19.28 19.01 -5.69
C LYS A 176 19.32 18.45 -4.26
N GLY A 177 18.91 17.20 -4.05
CA GLY A 177 19.09 16.51 -2.76
C GLY A 177 18.08 16.94 -1.69
N LEU A 178 16.86 17.29 -2.12
CA LEU A 178 15.75 17.61 -1.24
C LEU A 178 14.89 16.36 -1.08
N ASP A 179 14.74 15.88 0.16
CA ASP A 179 13.86 14.75 0.47
C ASP A 179 12.49 15.25 0.92
N CYS A 180 11.45 14.68 0.32
CA CYS A 180 10.06 15.01 0.57
C CYS A 180 9.25 13.77 0.90
N ILE A 181 8.21 13.95 1.71
CA ILE A 181 7.14 12.96 1.88
C ILE A 181 5.99 13.28 0.94
N VAL A 182 5.41 12.25 0.35
CA VAL A 182 4.18 12.32 -0.44
C VAL A 182 2.99 12.43 0.50
N LEU A 183 2.25 13.52 0.41
CA LEU A 183 1.06 13.74 1.24
C LEU A 183 -0.21 13.23 0.56
N GLU A 184 -0.35 13.50 -0.73
CA GLU A 184 -1.56 13.21 -1.50
C GLU A 184 -1.25 12.99 -2.98
N GLN A 185 -1.94 12.04 -3.59
CA GLN A 185 -1.99 11.83 -5.04
C GLN A 185 -3.16 12.57 -5.67
N ASP A 186 -2.95 13.17 -6.84
CA ASP A 186 -4.04 13.58 -7.72
C ASP A 186 -4.39 12.41 -8.65
N PRO A 187 -5.59 11.80 -8.55
CA PRO A 187 -5.98 10.68 -9.41
C PRO A 187 -6.01 11.04 -10.90
N SER A 188 -6.11 12.33 -11.24
CA SER A 188 -6.06 12.80 -12.62
C SER A 188 -4.65 13.07 -13.14
N ASP A 189 -3.66 13.11 -12.23
CA ASP A 189 -2.28 13.46 -12.53
C ASP A 189 -1.31 12.79 -11.51
N PRO A 190 -1.24 11.45 -11.49
CA PRO A 190 -0.54 10.68 -10.45
C PRO A 190 0.99 10.87 -10.50
N GLU A 191 1.53 11.45 -11.56
CA GLU A 191 2.95 11.79 -11.70
C GLU A 191 3.33 13.09 -10.99
N ASN A 192 2.33 13.87 -10.52
CA ASN A 192 2.53 15.17 -9.89
C ASN A 192 1.94 15.22 -8.48
N PRO A 193 2.53 14.47 -7.53
CA PRO A 193 2.03 14.38 -6.17
C PRO A 193 2.15 15.70 -5.40
N LEU A 194 1.38 15.83 -4.32
CA LEU A 194 1.57 16.85 -3.30
C LEU A 194 2.71 16.41 -2.37
N LEU A 195 3.76 17.22 -2.29
CA LEU A 195 5.00 16.93 -1.56
C LEU A 195 5.18 17.89 -0.38
N LYS A 196 5.80 17.39 0.69
CA LYS A 196 6.28 18.21 1.81
C LYS A 196 7.73 17.89 2.14
N PRO A 197 8.62 18.89 2.25
CA PRO A 197 9.99 18.69 2.73
C PRO A 197 10.04 18.06 4.12
N ILE A 198 10.89 17.04 4.30
CA ILE A 198 11.02 16.33 5.59
C ILE A 198 11.80 17.17 6.60
N LEU A 199 12.87 17.83 6.18
CA LEU A 199 13.80 18.55 7.05
C LEU A 199 13.44 20.02 7.28
N SER A 200 12.31 20.49 6.75
CA SER A 200 11.91 21.90 6.83
C SER A 200 10.44 22.01 7.21
N GLU A 201 10.17 21.95 8.52
CA GLU A 201 8.81 21.96 9.08
C GLU A 201 8.00 23.20 8.69
N ASP A 202 8.68 24.33 8.46
CA ASP A 202 8.08 25.63 8.09
C ASP A 202 7.78 25.77 6.59
N GLU A 203 8.29 24.87 5.74
CA GLU A 203 8.04 24.96 4.29
C GLU A 203 6.64 24.42 3.95
N PRO A 204 5.85 25.16 3.14
CA PRO A 204 4.53 24.71 2.74
C PRO A 204 4.62 23.49 1.82
N ALA A 205 3.59 22.66 1.86
CA ALA A 205 3.43 21.60 0.86
C ALA A 205 3.23 22.21 -0.53
N PHE A 206 3.70 21.51 -1.56
CA PHE A 206 3.62 21.97 -2.95
C PHE A 206 3.38 20.80 -3.91
N TYR A 207 2.73 21.06 -5.04
CA TYR A 207 2.65 20.05 -6.10
C TYR A 207 3.96 19.98 -6.86
N LEU A 208 4.39 18.78 -7.20
CA LEU A 208 5.63 18.60 -7.97
C LEU A 208 5.64 19.45 -9.24
N LYS A 209 4.53 19.50 -9.99
CA LYS A 209 4.39 20.32 -11.22
C LYS A 209 4.58 21.83 -11.04
N ASP A 210 4.38 22.35 -9.84
CA ASP A 210 4.57 23.79 -9.56
C ASP A 210 6.06 24.16 -9.62
N TYR A 211 6.92 23.14 -9.48
CA TYR A 211 8.37 23.25 -9.52
C TYR A 211 8.86 22.44 -10.72
N ASN A 212 9.76 23.00 -11.54
CA ASN A 212 10.37 22.23 -12.64
C ASN A 212 11.47 21.29 -12.12
N TRP A 213 11.14 20.49 -11.09
CA TRP A 213 12.01 19.53 -10.42
C TRP A 213 11.60 18.12 -10.84
N LYS A 214 12.55 17.19 -10.77
CA LYS A 214 12.28 15.78 -11.01
C LYS A 214 12.54 14.97 -9.76
N VAL A 215 11.77 13.88 -9.62
CA VAL A 215 12.08 12.82 -8.67
C VAL A 215 13.27 12.03 -9.22
N VAL A 216 14.33 11.92 -8.43
CA VAL A 216 15.56 11.17 -8.75
C VAL A 216 15.46 9.74 -8.21
N SER A 217 14.85 9.58 -7.03
CA SER A 217 14.61 8.28 -6.41
C SER A 217 13.38 8.32 -5.51
N SER A 218 12.80 7.15 -5.26
CA SER A 218 11.76 6.93 -4.26
C SER A 218 12.19 5.75 -3.40
N GLU A 219 11.92 5.81 -2.10
CA GLU A 219 12.07 4.64 -1.24
C GLU A 219 11.09 3.54 -1.65
N PRO A 220 11.48 2.26 -1.55
CA PRO A 220 10.58 1.14 -1.81
C PRO A 220 9.51 1.05 -0.73
N ILE A 221 8.38 0.44 -1.08
CA ILE A 221 7.26 0.23 -0.16
C ILE A 221 7.46 -1.10 0.55
N SER A 222 7.31 -1.09 1.87
CA SER A 222 7.29 -2.33 2.65
C SER A 222 5.93 -3.00 2.52
N CYS A 223 5.92 -4.28 2.20
CA CYS A 223 4.72 -5.08 2.05
C CYS A 223 4.94 -6.49 2.62
N THR A 224 3.96 -7.02 3.33
CA THR A 224 4.03 -8.35 3.98
C THR A 224 3.59 -9.48 3.05
N LEU A 225 3.80 -9.31 1.74
CA LEU A 225 3.47 -10.33 0.75
C LEU A 225 4.53 -11.42 0.80
N THR A 226 4.10 -12.65 1.05
CA THR A 226 4.97 -13.82 0.94
C THR A 226 4.50 -14.60 -0.27
N PHE A 227 5.17 -14.40 -1.40
CA PHE A 227 5.03 -15.33 -2.52
C PHE A 227 5.75 -16.59 -2.07
N GLU A 228 5.01 -17.67 -1.84
CA GLU A 228 5.65 -18.95 -1.54
C GLU A 228 6.58 -19.26 -2.71
N ASP A 229 7.89 -19.27 -2.46
CA ASP A 229 8.82 -19.93 -3.35
C ASP A 229 8.42 -21.40 -3.36
N GLN A 230 7.76 -21.84 -4.43
CA GLN A 230 7.78 -23.25 -4.80
C GLN A 230 9.17 -23.61 -5.36
N ASP A 231 10.24 -23.23 -4.66
CA ASP A 231 11.57 -23.74 -4.94
C ASP A 231 11.86 -24.92 -4.00
N GLU A 232 11.51 -26.09 -4.55
CA GLU A 232 12.24 -27.36 -4.50
C GLU A 232 12.32 -28.15 -3.18
N ASN A 233 11.55 -29.26 -3.17
CA ASN A 233 11.71 -30.56 -2.48
C ASN A 233 11.23 -30.73 -1.04
#